data_AF-A0A800ADK2-F1
#
_entry.id   AF-A0A800ADK2-F1
#
_cell.length_a   1.000
_cell.length_b   1.000
_cell.length_c   1.000
_cell.angle_alpha   90.00
_cell.angle_beta   90.00
_cell.angle_gamma   90.00
#
_symmetry.space_group_name_H-M   'P 1'
#
loop_
_entity.id
_entity.type
_entity.pdbx_description
1 polymer ?
#
loop_
_entity_poly.entity_id
_entity_poly.type
_entity_poly.pdbx_seq_one_letter_code
_entity_poly.pdbx_strand_id
1 'polypeptide(L)'
;MTIWESMGFKDNPYDARYLQPTEEDFRLFVGRENEARHFRTTTSSRREMTVIVEGDIGVGKTSFVNAQQYISLQQLDSLSPHLLPSLQPIQLHEKLSPAEITLSVLSTGIFSLSRIHGSDVLDKNRTVKKIHF
;
A
#
# COMPACT_ATOMS: atom_id res chain seq x y z
N MET A 1 0.15 20.56 -20.98
CA MET A 1 0.91 19.53 -21.70
C MET A 1 2.34 19.56 -21.24
N THR A 2 2.84 18.43 -20.75
CA THR A 2 4.26 18.29 -20.39
C THR A 2 5.09 17.88 -21.61
N ILE A 3 6.42 18.07 -21.56
CA ILE A 3 7.32 17.60 -22.61
C ILE A 3 7.22 16.08 -22.82
N TRP A 4 6.94 15.33 -21.76
CA TRP A 4 6.82 13.87 -21.78
C TRP A 4 5.58 13.39 -22.52
N GLU A 5 4.44 14.05 -22.31
CA GLU A 5 3.20 13.79 -23.06
C GLU A 5 3.39 14.00 -24.57
N SER A 6 4.17 15.03 -24.95
CA SER A 6 4.48 15.29 -26.37
C SER A 6 5.32 14.19 -27.02
N MET A 7 6.06 13.41 -26.21
CA MET A 7 6.85 12.27 -26.64
C MET A 7 6.08 10.94 -26.54
N GLY A 8 4.80 10.97 -26.15
CA GLY A 8 3.95 9.78 -26.01
C GLY A 8 4.09 9.05 -24.68
N PHE A 9 4.81 9.61 -23.71
CA PHE A 9 4.84 9.07 -22.35
C PHE A 9 3.59 9.47 -21.57
N LYS A 10 3.21 8.62 -20.60
CA LYS A 10 2.10 8.90 -19.68
C LYS A 10 2.48 9.84 -18.54
N ASP A 11 3.75 9.86 -18.15
CA ASP A 11 4.31 10.71 -17.10
C ASP A 11 5.84 10.85 -17.29
N ASN A 12 6.49 11.64 -16.43
CA ASN A 12 7.93 11.81 -16.36
C ASN A 12 8.65 10.47 -16.08
N PRO A 13 9.41 9.91 -17.03
CA PRO A 13 10.11 8.64 -16.83
C PRO A 13 11.28 8.73 -15.83
N TYR A 14 11.63 9.95 -15.39
CA TYR A 14 12.67 10.21 -14.41
C TYR A 14 12.11 10.58 -13.02
N ASP A 15 10.80 10.45 -12.80
CA ASP A 15 10.25 10.61 -11.45
C ASP A 15 10.74 9.45 -10.56
N ALA A 16 11.52 9.78 -9.53
CA ALA A 16 12.04 8.83 -8.56
C ALA A 16 11.04 8.51 -7.43
N ARG A 17 9.89 9.20 -7.41
CA ARG A 17 8.83 8.95 -6.45
C ARG A 17 8.27 7.55 -6.64
N TYR A 18 8.01 6.87 -5.54
CA TYR A 18 7.31 5.59 -5.58
C TYR A 18 5.82 5.79 -5.93
N LEU A 19 5.28 4.85 -6.70
CA LEU A 19 3.88 4.84 -7.09
C LEU A 19 3.00 4.72 -5.85
N GLN A 20 1.97 5.54 -5.74
CA GLN A 20 0.93 5.47 -4.71
C GLN A 20 -0.12 4.42 -5.07
N PRO A 21 -0.90 3.91 -4.09
CA PRO A 21 -2.02 3.00 -4.35
C PRO A 21 -3.23 3.77 -4.91
N THR A 22 -3.06 4.47 -6.03
CA THR A 22 -4.09 5.24 -6.74
C THR A 22 -4.26 4.69 -8.16
N GLU A 23 -5.40 4.97 -8.79
CA GLU A 23 -5.66 4.51 -10.15
C GLU A 23 -4.65 5.09 -11.16
N GLU A 24 -4.30 6.36 -10.99
CA GLU A 24 -3.37 7.08 -11.88
C GLU A 24 -1.97 6.46 -11.82
N ASP A 25 -1.41 6.31 -10.63
CA ASP A 25 -0.08 5.73 -10.44
C ASP A 25 -0.09 4.23 -10.82
N PHE A 26 -1.19 3.50 -10.61
CA PHE A 26 -1.31 2.11 -11.04
C PHE A 26 -1.18 1.94 -12.56
N ARG A 27 -1.64 2.90 -13.38
CA ARG A 27 -1.51 2.85 -14.84
C ARG A 27 -0.07 3.01 -15.34
N LEU A 28 0.83 3.46 -14.46
CA LEU A 28 2.28 3.55 -14.69
C LEU A 28 3.02 2.27 -14.28
N PHE A 29 2.39 1.39 -13.49
CA PHE A 29 2.97 0.12 -13.07
C PHE A 29 2.95 -0.89 -14.23
N VAL A 30 4.13 -1.38 -14.63
CA VAL A 30 4.29 -2.30 -15.76
C VAL A 30 5.23 -3.46 -15.41
N GLY A 31 4.94 -4.66 -15.94
CA GLY A 31 5.74 -5.86 -15.73
C GLY A 31 5.53 -6.54 -14.36
N ARG A 32 6.44 -7.47 -14.03
CA ARG A 32 6.50 -8.19 -12.74
C ARG A 32 5.26 -9.05 -12.44
N GLU A 33 4.61 -9.55 -13.48
CA GLU A 33 3.38 -10.33 -13.39
C GLU A 33 3.59 -11.63 -12.59
N ASN A 34 4.75 -12.26 -12.75
CA ASN A 34 5.11 -13.47 -12.02
C ASN A 34 5.33 -13.20 -10.52
N GLU A 35 6.03 -12.11 -10.20
CA GLU A 35 6.25 -11.69 -8.80
C GLU A 35 4.93 -11.26 -8.15
N ALA A 36 4.10 -10.53 -8.88
CA ALA A 36 2.79 -10.09 -8.41
C ALA A 36 1.87 -11.29 -8.14
N ARG A 37 1.86 -12.29 -9.03
CA ARG A 37 1.14 -13.55 -8.82
C ARG A 37 1.66 -14.27 -7.57
N HIS A 38 2.97 -14.43 -7.44
CA HIS A 38 3.57 -15.07 -6.27
C HIS A 38 3.20 -14.34 -4.98
N PHE A 39 3.38 -13.01 -4.94
CA PHE A 39 3.01 -12.18 -3.80
C PHE A 39 1.55 -12.37 -3.38
N ARG A 40 0.60 -12.33 -4.34
CA ARG A 40 -0.83 -12.51 -4.05
C ARG A 40 -1.15 -13.92 -3.57
N THR A 41 -0.56 -14.96 -4.18
CA THR A 41 -0.74 -16.34 -3.72
C THR A 41 -0.23 -16.54 -2.30
N THR A 42 0.95 -16.00 -2.00
CA THR A 42 1.60 -16.12 -0.70
C THR A 42 0.82 -15.38 0.39
N THR A 43 0.46 -14.12 0.14
CA THR A 43 -0.32 -13.28 1.08
C THR A 43 -1.75 -13.76 1.31
N SER A 44 -2.36 -14.46 0.34
CA SER A 44 -3.67 -15.11 0.51
C SER A 44 -3.58 -16.46 1.24
N SER A 45 -2.39 -17.01 1.44
CA SER A 45 -2.22 -18.31 2.11
C SER A 45 -2.33 -18.17 3.63
N ARG A 46 -3.08 -19.06 4.29
CA ARG A 46 -3.24 -19.05 5.76
C ARG A 46 -1.96 -19.39 6.55
N ARG A 47 -0.89 -19.80 5.87
CA ARG A 47 0.34 -20.30 6.52
C ARG A 47 1.41 -19.22 6.68
N GLU A 48 1.37 -18.17 5.86
CA GLU A 48 2.40 -17.13 5.86
C GLU A 48 1.83 -15.84 6.46
N MET A 49 2.35 -15.45 7.62
CA MET A 49 1.86 -14.27 8.35
C MET A 49 2.60 -12.99 7.94
N THR A 50 3.75 -13.12 7.26
CA THR A 50 4.62 -12.02 6.86
C THR A 50 5.25 -12.32 5.51
N VAL A 51 5.15 -11.38 4.57
CA VAL A 51 5.82 -11.46 3.27
C VAL A 51 6.86 -10.35 3.18
N ILE A 52 8.10 -10.72 2.88
CA ILE A 52 9.22 -9.79 2.72
C ILE A 52 9.46 -9.58 1.22
N VAL A 53 9.52 -8.32 0.79
CA VAL A 53 9.81 -7.94 -0.61
C VAL A 53 11.23 -7.39 -0.66
N GLU A 54 12.16 -8.19 -1.18
CA GLU A 54 13.58 -7.85 -1.30
C GLU A 54 14.00 -7.53 -2.75
N GLY A 55 15.18 -6.95 -2.92
CA GLY A 55 15.74 -6.60 -4.23
C GLY A 55 16.60 -5.34 -4.17
N ASP A 56 17.27 -5.03 -5.29
CA ASP A 56 18.23 -3.92 -5.36
C ASP A 56 17.59 -2.53 -5.15
N ILE A 57 18.43 -1.54 -4.84
CA ILE A 57 17.99 -0.15 -4.69
C ILE A 57 17.45 0.35 -6.03
N GLY A 58 16.30 1.03 -6.02
CA GLY A 58 15.70 1.64 -7.21
C GLY A 58 14.84 0.71 -8.08
N VAL A 59 14.74 -0.59 -7.79
CA VAL A 59 13.92 -1.54 -8.58
C VAL A 59 12.40 -1.42 -8.37
N GLY A 60 11.93 -0.38 -7.68
CA GLY A 60 10.50 -0.11 -7.50
C GLY A 60 9.78 -1.03 -6.51
N LYS A 61 10.45 -1.52 -5.45
CA LYS A 61 9.84 -2.39 -4.43
C LYS A 61 8.63 -1.75 -3.74
N THR A 62 8.76 -0.49 -3.32
CA THR A 62 7.66 0.27 -2.70
C THR A 62 6.50 0.47 -3.67
N SER A 63 6.81 0.81 -4.93
CA SER A 63 5.81 0.93 -6.00
C SER A 63 5.08 -0.40 -6.25
N PHE A 64 5.80 -1.53 -6.23
CA PHE A 64 5.22 -2.86 -6.37
C PHE A 64 4.22 -3.16 -5.26
N VAL A 65 4.58 -2.94 -4.00
CA VAL A 65 3.68 -3.17 -2.86
C VAL A 65 2.43 -2.29 -2.97
N ASN A 66 2.59 -1.01 -3.32
CA ASN A 66 1.48 -0.08 -3.47
C ASN A 66 0.55 -0.46 -4.65
N ALA A 67 1.10 -0.97 -5.75
CA ALA A 67 0.28 -1.51 -6.84
C ALA A 67 -0.53 -2.74 -6.39
N GLN A 68 0.04 -3.64 -5.58
CA GLN A 68 -0.70 -4.77 -5.02
C GLN A 68 -1.79 -4.33 -4.03
N GLN A 69 -1.53 -3.29 -3.23
CA GLN A 69 -2.54 -2.69 -2.36
C GLN A 69 -3.71 -2.10 -3.15
N TYR A 70 -3.44 -1.42 -4.27
CA TYR A 70 -4.49 -0.90 -5.15
C TYR A 70 -5.34 -2.02 -5.76
N ILE A 71 -4.71 -3.09 -6.26
CA ILE A 71 -5.41 -4.28 -6.78
C ILE A 71 -6.32 -4.90 -5.71
N SER A 72 -5.81 -5.03 -4.48
CA SER A 72 -6.55 -5.58 -3.34
C SER A 72 -7.76 -4.72 -2.97
N LEU A 73 -7.58 -3.39 -2.90
CA LEU A 73 -8.63 -2.42 -2.61
C LEU A 73 -9.78 -2.45 -3.62
N GLN A 74 -9.44 -2.50 -4.91
CA GLN A 74 -10.39 -2.47 -6.00
C GLN A 74 -10.93 -3.86 -6.38
N GLN A 75 -10.45 -4.92 -5.70
CA GLN A 75 -10.81 -6.31 -5.97
C GLN A 75 -10.62 -6.71 -7.45
N LEU A 76 -9.56 -6.21 -8.10
CA LEU A 76 -9.33 -6.38 -9.54
C LEU A 76 -8.91 -7.81 -9.94
N ASP A 77 -8.56 -8.66 -8.98
CA ASP A 77 -8.15 -10.06 -9.20
C ASP A 77 -8.77 -10.94 -8.09
N SER A 78 -9.33 -12.08 -8.48
CA SER A 78 -10.00 -13.03 -7.58
C SER A 78 -9.07 -13.70 -6.57
N LEU A 79 -7.76 -13.71 -6.86
CA LEU A 79 -6.72 -14.20 -5.95
C LEU A 79 -6.23 -13.12 -4.99
N SER A 80 -6.76 -11.90 -5.09
CA SER A 80 -6.31 -10.79 -4.24
C SER A 80 -6.72 -11.02 -2.79
N PRO A 81 -5.77 -10.99 -1.85
CA PRO A 81 -6.12 -11.00 -0.44
C PRO A 81 -6.96 -9.76 -0.12
N HIS A 82 -7.87 -9.86 0.85
CA HIS A 82 -8.54 -8.69 1.41
C HIS A 82 -7.59 -8.02 2.41
N LEU A 83 -6.74 -7.14 1.91
CA LEU A 83 -5.77 -6.42 2.73
C LEU A 83 -6.29 -5.01 2.99
N LEU A 84 -6.10 -4.55 4.23
CA LEU A 84 -6.18 -3.13 4.53
C LEU A 84 -4.90 -2.47 3.97
N PRO A 85 -4.98 -1.52 3.02
CA PRO A 85 -3.80 -0.83 2.53
C PRO A 85 -3.12 -0.06 3.66
N SER A 86 -1.81 0.13 3.55
CA SER A 86 -1.05 1.00 4.45
C SER A 86 -0.77 2.31 3.73
N LEU A 87 -1.64 3.31 3.88
CA LEU A 87 -1.48 4.61 3.19
C LEU A 87 -0.38 5.49 3.79
N GLN A 88 0.24 5.04 4.89
CA GLN A 88 1.44 5.65 5.46
C GLN A 88 2.50 4.56 5.67
N PRO A 89 3.77 4.82 5.34
CA PRO A 89 4.85 3.89 5.63
C PRO A 89 5.16 3.89 7.14
N ILE A 90 5.38 2.70 7.70
CA ILE A 90 5.89 2.53 9.06
C ILE A 90 7.40 2.33 8.94
N GLN A 91 8.18 3.31 9.37
CA GLN A 91 9.64 3.19 9.35
C GLN A 91 10.11 2.45 10.61
N LEU A 92 10.85 1.37 10.39
CA LEU A 92 11.47 0.61 11.48
C LEU A 92 12.85 1.19 11.78
N HIS A 93 13.15 1.38 13.07
CA HIS A 93 14.44 1.80 13.58
C HIS A 93 14.90 0.83 14.68
N GLU A 94 16.21 0.70 14.87
CA GLU A 94 16.83 -0.29 15.78
C GLU A 94 16.35 -0.23 17.24
N LYS A 95 15.79 0.91 17.67
CA LYS A 95 15.38 1.15 19.07
C LYS A 95 13.87 1.10 19.30
N LEU A 96 13.06 0.71 18.32
CA LEU A 96 11.61 0.63 18.52
C LEU A 96 11.24 -0.54 19.43
N SER A 97 10.51 -0.25 20.49
CA SER A 97 9.89 -1.27 21.33
C SER A 97 8.73 -1.95 20.58
N PRO A 98 8.39 -3.21 20.94
CA PRO A 98 7.22 -3.90 20.37
C PRO A 98 5.91 -3.11 20.51
N ALA A 99 5.76 -2.35 21.59
CA ALA A 99 4.61 -1.50 21.84
C ALA A 99 4.52 -0.35 20.82
N GLU A 100 5.64 0.32 20.52
CA GLU A 100 5.68 1.40 19.53
C GLU A 100 5.39 0.90 18.11
N ILE A 101 5.90 -0.28 17.74
CA ILE A 101 5.58 -0.91 16.46
C ILE A 101 4.09 -1.20 16.38
N THR A 102 3.51 -1.78 17.43
CA THR A 102 2.09 -2.12 17.49
C THR A 102 1.22 -0.87 17.39
N LEU A 103 1.55 0.19 18.13
CA LEU A 103 0.85 1.47 18.05
C LEU A 103 0.96 2.10 16.66
N SER A 104 2.11 2.01 16.01
CA SER A 104 2.31 2.50 14.64
C SER A 104 1.45 1.74 13.65
N VAL A 105 1.38 0.41 13.76
CA VAL A 105 0.52 -0.43 12.91
C VAL A 105 -0.95 -0.09 13.11
N LEU A 106 -1.39 0.03 14.37
CA LEU A 106 -2.78 0.38 14.68
C LEU A 106 -3.14 1.79 14.19
N SER A 107 -2.27 2.77 14.42
CA SER A 107 -2.46 4.15 13.95
C SER A 107 -2.59 4.21 12.44
N THR A 108 -1.69 3.57 11.71
CA THR A 108 -1.74 3.50 10.25
C THR A 108 -2.98 2.76 9.76
N GLY A 109 -3.39 1.69 10.44
CA GLY A 109 -4.63 0.97 10.12
C GLY A 109 -5.88 1.87 10.28
N ILE A 110 -5.99 2.60 11.39
CA ILE A 110 -7.08 3.56 11.63
C ILE A 110 -7.08 4.66 10.57
N PHE A 111 -5.90 5.22 10.26
CA PHE A 111 -5.76 6.23 9.22
C PHE A 111 -6.24 5.71 7.87
N SER A 112 -5.81 4.52 7.45
CA SER A 112 -6.25 3.90 6.20
C SER A 112 -7.77 3.68 6.17
N LEU A 113 -8.35 3.16 7.26
CA LEU A 113 -9.81 2.98 7.37
C LEU A 113 -10.57 4.30 7.23
N SER A 114 -10.09 5.36 7.88
CA SER A 114 -10.68 6.70 7.80
C SER A 114 -10.69 7.26 6.38
N ARG A 115 -9.62 6.99 5.62
CA ARG A 115 -9.47 7.44 4.23
C ARG A 115 -10.38 6.68 3.27
N ILE A 116 -10.56 5.37 3.50
CA ILE A 116 -11.40 4.52 2.65
C ILE A 116 -12.89 4.80 2.88
N HIS A 117 -13.32 4.93 4.15
CA HIS A 117 -14.75 5.01 4.50
C HIS A 117 -15.25 6.43 4.77
N GLY A 118 -14.35 7.42 4.81
CA GLY A 118 -14.66 8.79 5.21
C GLY A 118 -14.64 8.99 6.73
N SER A 119 -14.20 10.17 7.16
CA SER A 119 -14.05 10.56 8.58
C SER A 119 -15.34 10.37 9.40
N ASP A 120 -16.48 10.62 8.76
CA ASP A 120 -17.82 10.59 9.38
C ASP A 120 -18.22 9.20 9.90
N VAL A 121 -17.64 8.12 9.37
CA VAL A 121 -17.97 6.75 9.78
C VAL A 121 -17.30 6.38 11.11
N LEU A 122 -16.11 6.92 11.38
CA LEU A 122 -15.42 6.73 12.65
C LEU A 122 -16.08 7.55 13.77
N ASP A 123 -16.55 8.77 13.47
CA ASP A 123 -17.24 9.63 14.43
C ASP A 123 -18.63 9.13 14.85
N LYS A 124 -19.29 8.34 13.98
CA LYS A 124 -20.56 7.66 14.26
C LYS A 124 -20.37 6.40 15.11
N ASN A 125 -19.17 5.82 15.14
CA ASN A 125 -18.86 4.62 15.90
C ASN A 125 -18.44 4.97 17.34
N ARG A 126 -19.37 4.80 18.30
CA ARG A 126 -19.19 5.09 19.73
C ARG A 126 -17.94 4.48 20.37
N THR A 127 -17.43 3.37 19.84
CA THR A 127 -16.26 2.64 20.36
C THR A 127 -14.94 3.37 20.08
N VAL A 128 -14.80 4.06 18.94
CA VAL A 128 -13.55 4.73 18.55
C VAL A 128 -13.41 6.10 19.24
N LYS A 129 -14.53 6.78 19.53
CA LYS A 129 -14.55 8.04 20.28
C LYS A 129 -13.93 7.99 21.68
N LYS A 130 -13.78 6.80 22.27
CA LYS A 130 -13.15 6.64 23.59
C LYS A 130 -11.63 6.63 23.57
N ILE A 131 -11.00 6.62 22.39
CA ILE A 131 -9.55 6.60 22.21
C ILE A 131 -9.11 7.99 21.73
N HIS A 132 -9.34 9.00 22.56
CA HIS A 132 -8.61 10.27 22.47
C HIS A 132 -7.69 10.33 23.68
N PHE A 133 -6.40 10.56 23.43
CA PHE A 133 -5.34 10.71 24.43
C PHE A 133 -5.65 11.85 25.41
#